data_AF-A0A1A7ZYW4-F1
#
_entry.id   AF-A0A1A7ZYW4-F1
#
_cell.length_a   1.000
_cell.length_b   1.000
_cell.length_c   1.000
_cell.angle_alpha   90.00
_cell.angle_beta   90.00
_cell.angle_gamma   90.00
#
_symmetry.space_group_name_H-M   'P 1'
#
loop_
_entity.id
_entity.type
_entity.pdbx_description
1 polymer ?
#
loop_
_entity_poly.entity_id
_entity_poly.type
_entity_poly.pdbx_seq_one_letter_code
_entity_poly.pdbx_strand_id
1 'polypeptide(L)'
;WKRNKILGWSPECSLSCLNSALPVGRPSQPSPPEDIDLTAVPQVYHDLSQVFSKDRASCLPPQRPFDCAIDLLPGAPLPSSRLYNLSKPERESMERYIQDCLAAGTIRPSSSPLGAVSFLFLKRRVLSDHASITEA
;
A
#
# COMPACT_ATOMS: atom_id res chain seq x y z
N TRP A 1 -33.84 5.92 2.75
CA TRP A 1 -33.04 7.06 3.24
C TRP A 1 -33.91 8.30 3.55
N LYS A 2 -34.64 8.33 4.67
CA LYS A 2 -35.49 9.50 5.04
C LYS A 2 -34.99 10.28 6.26
N ARG A 3 -33.91 9.84 6.91
CA ARG A 3 -33.25 10.55 8.01
C ARG A 3 -31.75 10.39 7.76
N ASN A 4 -31.08 11.44 7.29
CA ASN A 4 -29.65 11.50 7.01
C ASN A 4 -28.81 11.42 8.31
N LYS A 5 -29.00 10.37 9.10
CA LYS A 5 -28.18 10.06 10.27
C LYS A 5 -28.00 8.55 10.34
N ILE A 6 -26.76 8.11 10.15
CA ILE A 6 -26.32 6.76 10.52
C ILE A 6 -26.11 6.82 12.02
N LEU A 7 -27.05 6.28 12.81
CA LEU A 7 -27.00 6.28 14.28
C LEU A 7 -26.14 5.14 14.84
N GLY A 8 -25.50 4.35 13.97
CA GLY A 8 -24.70 3.19 14.31
C GLY A 8 -25.02 2.02 13.38
N TRP A 9 -24.27 0.94 13.54
CA TRP A 9 -24.51 -0.32 12.84
C TRP A 9 -25.76 -0.98 13.43
N SER A 10 -26.56 -1.67 12.60
CA SER A 10 -27.63 -2.55 13.11
C SER A 10 -26.99 -3.59 14.06
N PRO A 11 -27.67 -4.01 15.15
CA PRO A 11 -27.16 -5.05 16.05
C PRO A 11 -26.74 -6.33 15.32
N GLU A 12 -27.44 -6.70 14.25
CA GLU A 12 -27.12 -7.85 13.41
C GLU A 12 -25.82 -7.63 12.61
N CYS A 13 -25.67 -6.44 12.04
CA CYS A 13 -24.48 -6.04 11.29
C CYS A 13 -23.26 -5.93 12.23
N SER A 14 -23.47 -5.45 13.46
CA SER A 14 -22.47 -5.41 14.53
C SER A 14 -22.05 -6.80 14.99
N LEU A 15 -22.94 -7.78 15.06
CA LEU A 15 -22.58 -9.12 15.57
C LEU A 15 -22.06 -10.04 14.47
N SER A 16 -22.53 -9.91 13.25
CA SER A 16 -22.06 -10.73 12.13
C SER A 16 -20.86 -10.09 11.43
N CYS A 17 -20.95 -8.83 10.99
CA CYS A 17 -19.87 -8.23 10.21
C CYS A 17 -18.64 -7.88 11.07
N LEU A 18 -18.82 -7.42 12.32
CA LEU A 18 -17.69 -7.08 13.20
C LEU A 18 -16.93 -8.33 13.67
N ASN A 19 -17.64 -9.39 14.09
CA ASN A 19 -17.00 -10.62 14.53
C ASN A 19 -16.38 -11.38 13.37
N SER A 20 -17.00 -11.33 12.18
CA SER A 20 -16.37 -11.79 10.96
C SER A 20 -15.21 -10.91 10.53
N ALA A 21 -15.07 -9.65 10.99
CA ALA A 21 -13.94 -8.76 10.68
C ALA A 21 -12.71 -8.99 11.57
N LEU A 22 -12.91 -9.64 12.72
CA LEU A 22 -11.80 -9.94 13.61
C LEU A 22 -10.87 -10.93 12.90
N PRO A 23 -9.58 -10.58 12.69
CA PRO A 23 -8.67 -11.46 12.02
C PRO A 23 -8.56 -12.76 12.83
N VAL A 24 -8.94 -13.88 12.22
CA VAL A 24 -8.52 -15.21 12.69
C VAL A 24 -7.04 -15.34 12.36
N GLY A 25 -6.20 -14.67 13.15
CA GLY A 25 -4.78 -14.52 12.90
C GLY A 25 -4.04 -14.43 14.21
N ARG A 26 -3.13 -15.38 14.42
CA ARG A 26 -2.18 -15.46 15.53
C ARG A 26 -1.67 -14.05 15.91
N PRO A 27 -1.61 -13.67 17.20
CA PRO A 27 -1.01 -12.40 17.60
C PRO A 27 0.38 -12.31 16.97
N SER A 28 0.59 -11.26 16.18
CA SER A 28 1.91 -10.92 15.66
C SER A 28 2.85 -10.88 16.86
N GLN A 29 3.85 -11.77 16.89
CA GLN A 29 4.88 -11.73 17.92
C GLN A 29 5.43 -10.29 17.98
N PRO A 30 5.71 -9.76 19.18
CA PRO A 30 6.43 -8.50 19.29
C PRO A 30 7.74 -8.66 18.54
N SER A 31 7.88 -7.95 17.43
CA SER A 31 9.16 -7.84 16.74
C SER A 31 10.14 -7.09 17.66
N PRO A 32 11.45 -7.36 17.53
CA PRO A 32 12.47 -6.65 18.29
C PRO A 32 12.29 -5.12 18.18
N PRO A 33 12.76 -4.33 19.16
CA PRO A 33 12.67 -2.88 19.09
C PRO A 33 13.36 -2.39 17.82
N GLU A 34 12.56 -1.99 16.84
CA GLU A 34 13.03 -1.31 15.65
C GLU A 34 13.49 0.09 16.06
N ASP A 35 14.68 0.50 15.60
CA ASP A 35 15.18 1.86 15.82
C ASP A 35 14.46 2.79 14.84
N ILE A 36 13.32 3.35 15.27
CA ILE A 36 12.49 4.24 14.46
C ILE A 36 12.98 5.66 14.67
N ASP A 37 13.52 6.28 13.62
CA ASP A 37 13.88 7.69 13.65
C ASP A 37 12.62 8.59 13.67
N LEU A 38 12.36 9.19 14.83
CA LEU A 38 11.22 10.09 15.06
C LEU A 38 11.61 11.56 14.97
N THR A 39 12.82 11.90 14.51
CA THR A 39 13.34 13.29 14.48
C THR A 39 12.47 14.20 13.61
N ALA A 40 11.90 13.69 12.52
CA ALA A 40 11.00 14.42 11.62
C ALA A 40 9.52 14.32 12.01
N VAL A 41 9.17 13.54 13.04
CA VAL A 41 7.79 13.27 13.45
C VAL A 41 7.41 14.19 14.62
N PRO A 42 6.36 15.00 14.50
CA PRO A 42 5.86 15.82 15.60
C PRO A 42 5.58 14.97 16.84
N GLN A 43 5.92 15.49 18.03
CA GLN A 43 5.82 14.78 19.31
C GLN A 43 4.41 14.21 19.59
N VAL A 44 3.37 14.85 19.05
CA VAL A 44 1.96 14.41 19.16
C VAL A 44 1.72 13.02 18.57
N TYR A 45 2.59 12.54 17.67
CA TYR A 45 2.44 11.25 16.99
C TYR A 45 3.46 10.19 17.46
N HIS A 46 4.20 10.44 18.53
CA HIS A 46 5.21 9.49 19.04
C HIS A 46 4.57 8.22 19.62
N ASP A 47 3.33 8.31 20.10
CA ASP A 47 2.48 7.17 20.46
C ASP A 47 2.22 6.23 19.27
N LEU A 48 2.19 6.79 18.06
CA LEU A 48 2.07 6.06 16.79
C LEU A 48 3.41 5.75 16.13
N SER A 49 4.55 5.92 16.81
CA SER A 49 5.91 5.67 16.27
C SER A 49 6.02 4.45 15.35
N GLN A 50 5.39 3.34 15.75
CA GLN A 50 5.32 2.10 14.98
C GLN A 50 4.80 2.23 13.53
N VAL A 51 3.92 3.19 13.23
CA VAL A 51 3.39 3.42 11.87
C VAL A 51 4.42 4.06 10.94
N PHE A 52 5.47 4.66 11.50
CA PHE A 52 6.56 5.29 10.76
C PHE A 52 7.73 4.32 10.50
N SER A 53 7.63 3.06 10.94
CA SER A 53 8.62 2.04 10.61
C SER A 53 8.60 1.74 9.11
N LYS A 54 9.76 1.88 8.47
CA LYS A 54 9.94 1.61 7.04
C LYS A 54 9.75 0.13 6.71
N ASP A 55 10.20 -0.76 7.59
CA ASP A 55 10.11 -2.20 7.38
C ASP A 55 8.64 -2.63 7.44
N ARG A 56 7.91 -2.16 8.45
CA ARG A 56 6.46 -2.42 8.57
C ARG A 56 5.65 -1.82 7.42
N ALA A 57 6.02 -0.62 6.95
CA ALA A 57 5.37 0.00 5.81
C ALA A 57 5.62 -0.74 4.48
N SER A 58 6.72 -1.50 4.40
CA SER A 58 7.07 -2.29 3.22
C SER A 58 6.34 -3.65 3.18
N CYS A 59 5.82 -4.11 4.32
CA CYS A 59 5.07 -5.35 4.41
C CYS A 59 3.60 -5.18 3.99
N LEU A 60 3.05 -6.20 3.33
CA LEU A 60 1.61 -6.27 3.07
C LEU A 60 0.83 -6.40 4.39
N PRO A 61 -0.36 -5.77 4.49
CA PRO A 61 -1.22 -5.97 5.64
C PRO A 61 -1.66 -7.46 5.73
N PRO A 62 -1.98 -7.94 6.94
CA PRO A 62 -2.46 -9.31 7.11
C PRO A 62 -3.76 -9.52 6.32
N GLN A 63 -3.94 -10.73 5.81
CA GLN A 63 -5.16 -11.12 5.09
C GLN A 63 -6.38 -10.90 6.00
N ARG A 64 -7.40 -10.25 5.44
CA ARG A 64 -8.65 -9.98 6.14
C ARG A 64 -9.71 -10.98 5.66
N PRO A 65 -10.71 -11.26 6.50
CA PRO A 65 -11.84 -12.13 6.15
C PRO A 65 -12.73 -11.55 5.04
N PHE A 66 -12.61 -10.25 4.74
CA PHE A 66 -13.28 -9.59 3.63
C PHE A 66 -12.24 -9.17 2.60
N ASP A 67 -12.17 -9.92 1.52
CA ASP A 67 -11.42 -9.54 0.33
C ASP A 67 -12.34 -8.82 -0.65
N CYS A 68 -11.91 -7.67 -1.17
CA CYS A 68 -12.67 -6.92 -2.18
C CYS A 68 -12.53 -7.61 -3.54
N ALA A 69 -13.49 -8.46 -3.92
CA ALA A 69 -13.54 -9.04 -5.25
C ALA A 69 -13.86 -7.97 -6.31
N ILE A 70 -13.26 -8.11 -7.49
CA ILE A 70 -13.61 -7.32 -8.67
C ILE A 70 -14.43 -8.23 -9.58
N ASP A 71 -15.75 -8.08 -9.57
CA ASP A 71 -16.65 -8.85 -10.42
C ASP A 71 -16.61 -8.33 -11.85
N LEU A 72 -16.27 -9.22 -12.80
CA LEU A 72 -16.30 -8.91 -14.22
C LEU A 72 -17.71 -9.07 -14.78
N LEU A 73 -18.11 -8.17 -15.67
CA LEU A 73 -19.36 -8.32 -16.41
C LEU A 73 -19.28 -9.55 -17.33
N PRO A 74 -20.31 -10.42 -17.34
CA PRO A 74 -20.30 -11.63 -18.15
C PRO A 74 -20.22 -11.27 -19.64
N GLY A 75 -19.26 -11.86 -20.34
CA GLY A 75 -19.03 -11.62 -21.77
C GLY A 75 -18.31 -10.32 -22.12
N ALA A 76 -17.85 -9.54 -21.12
CA ALA A 76 -17.05 -8.36 -21.39
C ALA A 76 -15.70 -8.74 -22.03
N PRO A 77 -15.26 -8.05 -23.10
CA PRO A 77 -13.96 -8.30 -23.71
C PRO A 77 -12.85 -7.89 -22.74
N LEU A 78 -11.87 -8.77 -22.58
CA LEU A 78 -10.67 -8.47 -21.80
C LEU A 78 -9.76 -7.52 -22.60
N PRO A 79 -9.28 -6.42 -22.01
CA PRO A 79 -8.35 -5.53 -22.69
C PRO A 79 -7.03 -6.27 -22.96
N SER A 80 -6.64 -6.34 -24.23
CA SER A 80 -5.30 -6.77 -24.63
C SER A 80 -4.37 -5.56 -24.63
N SER A 81 -3.32 -5.60 -23.81
CA SER A 81 -2.31 -4.55 -23.79
C SER A 81 -1.09 -4.97 -24.61
N ARG A 82 -0.50 -4.00 -25.33
CA ARG A 82 0.78 -4.19 -26.03
C ARG A 82 1.90 -3.67 -25.17
N LEU A 83 2.97 -4.45 -25.04
CA LEU A 83 4.18 -4.01 -24.35
C LEU A 83 4.82 -2.83 -25.10
N TYR A 84 5.18 -1.77 -24.38
CA TYR A 84 5.98 -0.68 -24.94
C TYR A 84 7.46 -1.06 -24.94
N ASN A 85 8.19 -0.54 -25.92
CA ASN A 85 9.64 -0.65 -25.93
C ASN A 85 10.22 0.26 -24.85
N LEU A 86 10.96 -0.33 -23.90
CA LEU A 86 11.69 0.41 -22.89
C LEU A 86 13.10 0.72 -23.38
N SER A 87 13.58 1.94 -23.12
CA SER A 87 15.00 2.25 -23.28
C SER A 87 15.85 1.44 -22.30
N LYS A 88 17.17 1.34 -22.55
CA LYS A 88 18.11 0.64 -21.66
C LYS A 88 18.01 1.09 -20.18
N PRO A 89 18.05 2.39 -19.85
CA PRO A 89 17.99 2.83 -18.45
C PRO A 89 16.62 2.58 -17.79
N GLU A 90 15.53 2.69 -18.56
CA GLU A 90 14.18 2.39 -18.06
C GLU A 90 14.03 0.91 -17.74
N ARG A 91 14.54 0.03 -18.62
CA ARG A 91 14.51 -1.41 -18.40
C ARG A 91 15.32 -1.83 -17.16
N GLU A 92 16.53 -1.29 -16.98
CA GLU A 92 17.35 -1.57 -15.80
C GLU A 92 16.67 -1.12 -14.51
N SER A 93 16.03 0.06 -14.54
CA SER A 93 15.29 0.58 -13.39
C SER A 93 14.06 -0.28 -13.07
N MET A 94 13.34 -0.73 -14.10
CA MET A 94 12.17 -1.60 -13.98
C MET A 94 12.57 -2.95 -13.39
N GLU A 95 13.66 -3.55 -13.88
CA GLU A 95 14.17 -4.83 -13.39
C GLU A 95 14.53 -4.76 -11.91
N ARG A 96 15.26 -3.72 -11.49
CA ARG A 96 15.59 -3.50 -10.07
C ARG A 96 14.34 -3.37 -9.22
N TYR A 97 13.37 -2.56 -9.65
CA TYR A 97 12.11 -2.40 -8.92
C TYR A 97 11.35 -3.73 -8.78
N ILE A 98 11.27 -4.52 -9.85
CA ILE A 98 10.62 -5.84 -9.81
C ILE A 98 11.34 -6.76 -8.83
N GLN A 99 12.66 -6.80 -8.84
CA GLN A 99 13.46 -7.61 -7.91
C GLN A 99 13.24 -7.19 -6.45
N ASP A 100 13.24 -5.89 -6.18
CA ASP A 100 12.97 -5.35 -4.84
C ASP A 100 11.56 -5.70 -4.36
N CYS A 101 10.55 -5.56 -5.22
CA CYS A 101 9.17 -5.91 -4.88
C CYS A 101 8.96 -7.41 -4.66
N LEU A 102 9.65 -8.26 -5.43
CA LEU A 102 9.66 -9.72 -5.24
C LEU A 102 10.33 -10.09 -3.92
N ALA A 103 11.47 -9.47 -3.60
CA ALA A 103 12.16 -9.68 -2.33
C ALA A 103 11.32 -9.22 -1.12
N ALA A 104 10.59 -8.11 -1.26
CA ALA A 104 9.64 -7.62 -0.26
C ALA A 104 8.35 -8.47 -0.18
N GLY A 105 8.11 -9.40 -1.12
CA GLY A 105 6.90 -10.22 -1.16
C GLY A 105 5.62 -9.44 -1.50
N THR A 106 5.75 -8.23 -2.06
CA THR A 106 4.61 -7.38 -2.45
C THR A 106 3.97 -7.81 -3.77
N ILE A 107 4.76 -8.44 -4.65
CA ILE A 107 4.31 -9.01 -5.93
C ILE A 107 4.70 -10.48 -6.04
N ARG A 108 4.00 -11.22 -6.92
CA ARG A 108 4.25 -12.64 -7.20
C ARG A 108 4.02 -12.93 -8.69
N PRO A 109 4.78 -13.85 -9.31
CA PRO A 109 4.45 -14.36 -10.63
C PRO A 109 3.03 -14.91 -10.71
N SER A 110 2.29 -14.56 -11.76
CA SER A 110 0.95 -15.05 -12.02
C SER A 110 0.77 -15.36 -13.51
N SER A 111 -0.15 -16.28 -13.82
CA SER A 111 -0.57 -16.56 -15.20
C SER A 111 -1.98 -15.99 -15.36
N SER A 112 -2.05 -14.77 -15.87
CA SER A 112 -3.30 -14.03 -16.09
C SER A 112 -3.48 -13.77 -17.59
N PRO A 113 -4.70 -13.92 -18.14
CA PRO A 113 -5.00 -13.48 -19.50
C PRO A 113 -5.00 -11.94 -19.62
N LEU A 114 -5.04 -11.23 -18.50
CA LEU A 114 -4.95 -9.77 -18.41
C LEU A 114 -3.52 -9.35 -18.09
N GLY A 115 -2.92 -8.60 -19.00
CA GLY A 115 -1.65 -7.90 -18.76
C GLY A 115 -1.89 -6.39 -18.83
N ALA A 116 -1.31 -5.64 -17.90
CA ALA A 116 -1.24 -4.18 -17.95
C ALA A 116 0.22 -3.77 -18.16
N VAL A 117 0.44 -2.68 -18.91
CA VAL A 117 1.79 -2.18 -19.17
C VAL A 117 2.22 -1.27 -18.02
N SER A 118 3.40 -1.54 -17.47
CA SER A 118 4.03 -0.67 -16.48
C SER A 118 4.83 0.44 -17.16
N PHE A 119 4.90 1.61 -16.51
CA PHE A 119 5.69 2.76 -16.96
C PHE A 119 6.35 3.42 -15.75
N LEU A 120 7.55 3.94 -15.95
CA LEU A 120 8.32 4.59 -14.90
C LEU A 120 8.18 6.10 -15.01
N PHE A 121 7.99 6.75 -13.86
CA PHE A 121 8.08 8.20 -13.76
C PHE A 121 9.47 8.60 -13.27
N LEU A 122 10.12 9.51 -13.99
CA LEU A 122 11.31 10.17 -13.49
C LEU A 122 10.94 11.07 -12.32
N LYS A 123 11.54 10.84 -11.15
CA LYS A 123 11.37 11.72 -10.00
C LYS A 123 11.94 13.10 -10.34
N ARG A 124 11.08 14.13 -10.34
CA ARG A 124 11.52 15.52 -10.41
C ARG A 124 12.32 15.85 -9.14
N ARG A 125 13.53 16.38 -9.32
CA ARG A 125 14.31 16.98 -8.23
C ARG A 125 13.65 18.32 -7.92
N VAL A 126 13.05 18.45 -6.73
CA VAL A 126 12.81 19.79 -6.16
C VAL A 126 14.14 20.20 -5.55
N LEU A 127 14.73 21.29 -6.05
CA LEU A 127 15.82 21.96 -5.35
C LEU A 127 15.22 22.49 -4.04
N SER A 128 15.54 21.85 -2.92
CA SER A 128 15.32 22.45 -1.61
C SER A 128 16.35 23.56 -1.44
N ASP A 129 16.05 24.74 -1.97
CA ASP A 129 16.77 25.96 -1.64
C ASP A 129 16.42 26.35 -0.19
N HIS A 130 17.15 25.78 0.77
CA HIS A 130 17.27 26.38 2.09
C HIS A 130 18.19 27.60 1.97
N ALA A 131 17.70 28.67 1.36
CA ALA A 131 18.32 29.98 1.48
C ALA A 131 17.98 30.52 2.87
N SER A 132 18.94 30.41 3.79
CA SER A 132 18.96 31.09 5.08
C SER A 132 18.71 32.57 4.89
N ILE A 133 17.54 33.06 5.30
CA ILE A 133 17.33 34.47 5.58
C ILE A 133 17.95 34.72 6.96
N THR A 134 19.21 35.14 6.99
CA THR A 134 19.77 35.84 8.15
C THR A 134 19.56 37.33 7.94
N GLU A 135 18.69 37.92 8.78
CA GLU A 135 18.65 39.35 9.06
C GLU A 135 20.01 39.81 9.62
N ALA A 136 20.54 40.91 9.07
CA ALA A 136 21.19 42.03 9.77
C ALA A 136 21.53 43.14 8.76
#